data_AF-A0A3B0J0I0-F1
#
_entry.id   AF-A0A3B0J0I0-F1
#
_cell.length_a   1.000
_cell.length_b   1.000
_cell.length_c   1.000
_cell.angle_alpha   90.00
_cell.angle_beta   90.00
_cell.angle_gamma   90.00
#
_symmetry.space_group_name_H-M   'P 1'
#
loop_
_entity.id
_entity.type
_entity.pdbx_description
1 polymer ?
#
loop_
_entity_poly.entity_id
_entity_poly.type
_entity_poly.pdbx_seq_one_letter_code
_entity_poly.pdbx_strand_id
1 'polypeptide(L)'
;MDQSQERLNVNVSFEGEFAQYLTEVAKTWNKTIPEVLVSLVKEEFEAEKEMAEIIKERDVPDAKTVKNEDVDWDKVLSAKTIKDE
;
A
#
# COMPACT_ATOMS: atom_id res chain seq x y z
N MET A 1 -8.19 11.08 34.66
CA MET A 1 -8.21 10.45 33.33
C MET A 1 -6.92 9.69 33.21
N ASP A 2 -6.96 8.41 33.57
CA ASP A 2 -5.80 7.53 33.48
C ASP A 2 -5.80 6.93 32.07
N GLN A 3 -4.99 7.48 31.16
CA GLN A 3 -4.70 6.82 29.90
C GLN A 3 -3.74 5.68 30.22
N SER A 4 -4.27 4.58 30.75
CA SER A 4 -3.57 3.31 30.75
C SER A 4 -3.31 2.95 29.29
N GLN A 5 -2.12 3.31 28.78
CA GLN A 5 -1.64 2.77 27.52
C GLN A 5 -1.59 1.25 27.71
N GLU A 6 -2.60 0.54 27.20
CA GLU A 6 -2.61 -0.92 27.18
C GLU A 6 -1.41 -1.39 26.38
N ARG A 7 -0.33 -1.74 27.08
CA ARG A 7 0.91 -2.24 26.46
C ARG A 7 0.73 -3.72 26.20
N LEU A 8 0.41 -4.06 24.95
CA LEU A 8 0.45 -5.44 24.47
C LEU A 8 1.88 -5.79 24.07
N ASN A 9 2.50 -6.73 24.78
CA ASN A 9 3.81 -7.26 24.41
C ASN A 9 3.61 -8.57 23.63
N VAL A 10 3.87 -8.54 22.33
CA VAL A 10 3.75 -9.72 21.44
C VAL A 10 5.15 -10.17 21.05
N ASN A 11 5.41 -11.47 21.20
CA ASN A 11 6.64 -12.08 20.71
C ASN A 11 6.39 -12.64 19.31
N VAL A 12 7.20 -12.22 18.34
CA VAL A 12 7.13 -12.68 16.95
C VAL A 12 8.52 -13.12 16.53
N SER A 13 8.61 -14.32 15.98
CA SER A 13 9.85 -14.88 15.44
C SER A 13 9.77 -14.97 13.92
N PHE A 14 10.86 -14.59 13.27
CA PHE A 14 11.05 -14.73 11.82
C PHE A 14 12.28 -15.60 11.57
N GLU A 15 12.24 -16.36 10.48
CA GLU A 15 13.32 -17.27 10.09
C GLU A 15 13.67 -17.11 8.61
N GLY A 16 14.81 -17.67 8.21
CA GLY A 16 15.24 -17.71 6.81
C GLY A 16 15.57 -16.33 6.21
N GLU A 17 15.26 -16.18 4.93
CA GLU A 17 15.58 -14.98 4.13
C GLU A 17 14.94 -13.71 4.71
N PHE A 18 13.73 -13.82 5.27
CA PHE A 18 13.05 -12.66 5.83
C PHE A 18 13.74 -12.14 7.10
N ALA A 19 14.27 -13.04 7.95
CA ALA A 19 15.07 -12.64 9.11
C ALA A 19 16.39 -11.95 8.71
N GLN A 20 17.02 -12.43 7.64
CA GLN A 20 18.23 -11.80 7.07
C GLN A 20 17.91 -10.42 6.53
N TYR A 21 16.85 -10.28 5.74
CA TYR A 21 16.36 -9.01 5.22
C TYR A 21 16.11 -7.98 6.32
N LEU A 22 15.34 -8.34 7.37
CA LEU A 22 15.07 -7.44 8.49
C LEU A 22 16.35 -7.01 9.21
N THR A 23 17.34 -7.91 9.32
CA THR A 23 18.64 -7.61 9.92
C THR A 23 19.44 -6.61 9.07
N GLU A 24 19.44 -6.77 7.75
CA GLU A 24 20.14 -5.87 6.82
C GLU A 24 19.50 -4.49 6.75
N VAL A 25 18.17 -4.42 6.71
CA VAL A 25 17.43 -3.16 6.73
C VAL A 25 17.64 -2.42 8.04
N ALA A 26 17.57 -3.12 9.19
CA ALA A 26 17.83 -2.54 10.50
C ALA A 26 19.22 -1.90 10.58
N LYS A 27 20.26 -2.57 10.04
CA LYS A 27 21.61 -2.02 9.95
C LYS A 27 21.66 -0.80 9.03
N THR A 28 21.09 -0.90 7.84
CA THR A 28 21.09 0.18 6.83
C THR A 28 20.39 1.44 7.36
N TRP A 29 19.31 1.27 8.10
CA TRP A 29 18.51 2.38 8.64
C TRP A 29 18.98 2.86 10.01
N ASN A 30 20.00 2.20 10.59
CA ASN A 30 20.45 2.43 11.96
C ASN A 30 19.31 2.40 12.98
N LYS A 31 18.47 1.35 12.88
CA LYS A 31 17.27 1.13 13.71
C LYS A 31 17.29 -0.29 14.28
N THR A 32 16.47 -0.53 15.29
CA THR A 32 16.18 -1.88 15.78
C THR A 32 15.18 -2.59 14.85
N ILE A 33 15.17 -3.93 14.85
CA ILE A 33 14.21 -4.73 14.07
C ILE A 33 12.75 -4.35 14.40
N PRO A 34 12.34 -4.18 15.68
CA PRO A 34 11.00 -3.69 15.99
C PRO A 34 10.66 -2.33 15.37
N GLU A 35 11.60 -1.38 15.35
CA GLU A 35 11.36 -0.06 14.73
C GLU A 35 11.23 -0.16 13.21
N VAL A 36 11.98 -1.06 12.56
CA VAL A 36 11.82 -1.37 11.14
C VAL A 36 10.42 -1.94 10.88
N LEU A 37 9.99 -2.93 11.65
CA LEU A 37 8.66 -3.53 11.51
C LEU A 37 7.54 -2.50 11.70
N VAL A 38 7.64 -1.63 12.72
CA VAL A 38 6.67 -0.54 12.91
C VAL A 38 6.65 0.41 11.72
N SER A 39 7.81 0.68 11.11
CA SER A 39 7.89 1.56 9.93
C SER A 39 7.20 0.92 8.72
N LEU A 40 7.51 -0.34 8.42
CA LEU A 40 6.92 -1.09 7.30
C LEU A 40 5.40 -1.23 7.43
N VAL A 41 4.93 -1.57 8.64
CA VAL A 41 3.49 -1.73 8.90
C VAL A 41 2.75 -0.40 8.76
N LYS A 42 3.34 0.71 9.21
CA LYS A 42 2.73 2.05 9.05
C LYS A 42 2.64 2.45 7.58
N GLU A 43 3.69 2.22 6.82
CA GLU A 43 3.72 2.50 5.37
C GLU A 43 2.60 1.74 4.64
N GLU A 44 2.43 0.45 4.93
CA GLU A 44 1.36 -0.35 4.34
C GLU A 44 -0.04 0.17 4.71
N PHE A 45 -0.25 0.54 5.99
CA PHE A 45 -1.54 1.12 6.41
C PHE A 45 -1.83 2.47 5.77
N GLU A 46 -0.82 3.31 5.58
CA GLU A 46 -0.96 4.60 4.90
C GLU A 46 -1.32 4.40 3.43
N ALA A 47 -0.64 3.48 2.74
CA ALA A 47 -0.93 3.13 1.34
C ALA A 47 -2.34 2.54 1.18
N GLU A 48 -2.76 1.64 2.08
CA GLU A 48 -4.11 1.06 2.06
C GLU A 48 -5.18 2.14 2.30
N LYS A 49 -4.91 3.09 3.20
CA LYS A 49 -5.81 4.21 3.47
C LYS A 49 -5.94 5.13 2.26
N GLU A 50 -4.83 5.50 1.63
CA GLU A 50 -4.84 6.32 0.41
C GLU A 50 -5.63 5.62 -0.71
N MET A 51 -5.41 4.32 -0.90
CA MET A 51 -6.14 3.54 -1.88
C MET A 51 -7.65 3.50 -1.58
N ALA A 52 -8.03 3.35 -0.32
CA ALA A 52 -9.42 3.38 0.11
C ALA A 52 -10.09 4.75 -0.13
N GLU A 53 -9.35 5.85 0.06
CA GLU A 53 -9.83 7.20 -0.23
C GLU A 53 -10.05 7.39 -1.74
N ILE A 54 -9.11 6.97 -2.58
CA ILE A 54 -9.26 7.01 -4.06
C ILE A 54 -10.46 6.18 -4.52
N ILE A 55 -10.66 4.98 -3.95
CA ILE A 55 -11.80 4.13 -4.26
C ILE A 55 -13.11 4.84 -3.91
N LYS A 56 -13.20 5.44 -2.71
CA LYS A 56 -14.39 6.19 -2.28
C LYS A 56 -14.66 7.42 -3.15
N GLU A 57 -13.64 8.16 -3.53
CA GLU A 57 -13.80 9.32 -4.41
C GLU A 57 -14.30 8.94 -5.82
N ARG A 58 -13.87 7.77 -6.32
CA ARG A 58 -14.30 7.24 -7.62
C ARG A 58 -15.66 6.55 -7.57
N ASP A 59 -16.06 6.06 -6.40
CA ASP A 59 -17.35 5.42 -6.15
C ASP A 59 -18.45 6.47 -5.96
N VAL A 60 -18.81 7.14 -7.06
CA VAL A 60 -19.88 8.14 -7.08
C VAL A 60 -21.25 7.47 -7.23
N PRO A 61 -22.31 8.03 -6.62
CA PRO A 61 -23.67 7.55 -6.85
C PRO A 61 -24.00 7.47 -8.34
N ASP A 62 -24.62 6.36 -8.76
CA ASP A 62 -24.96 6.05 -10.16
C ASP A 62 -23.76 5.77 -11.10
N ALA A 63 -22.55 5.62 -10.56
CA ALA A 63 -21.41 5.15 -11.35
C ALA A 63 -21.73 3.79 -12.00
N LYS A 64 -21.53 3.70 -13.32
CA LYS A 64 -21.59 2.41 -14.01
C LYS A 64 -20.32 1.62 -13.72
N THR A 65 -20.48 0.41 -13.21
CA THR A 65 -19.39 -0.57 -13.21
C THR A 65 -19.09 -0.94 -14.67
N VAL A 66 -17.88 -0.63 -15.13
CA VAL A 66 -17.38 -0.99 -16.46
C VAL A 66 -16.30 -2.05 -16.26
N LYS A 67 -16.43 -3.22 -16.90
CA LYS A 67 -15.38 -4.25 -16.88
C LYS A 67 -14.39 -4.02 -18.02
N ASN A 68 -13.24 -4.68 -17.93
CA ASN A 68 -12.21 -4.58 -18.95
C ASN A 68 -12.70 -5.02 -20.33
N GLU A 69 -13.60 -6.02 -20.38
CA GLU A 69 -14.16 -6.55 -21.62
C GLU A 69 -15.20 -5.61 -22.26
N ASP A 70 -15.78 -4.68 -21.48
CA ASP A 70 -16.76 -3.72 -21.96
C ASP A 70 -16.10 -2.52 -22.67
N VAL A 71 -14.77 -2.41 -22.60
CA VAL A 71 -13.99 -1.32 -23.20
C VAL A 71 -13.42 -1.75 -24.55
N ASP A 72 -13.79 -1.03 -25.61
CA ASP A 72 -13.15 -1.14 -26.92
C ASP A 72 -11.77 -0.48 -26.89
N TRP A 73 -10.76 -1.25 -26.50
CA TRP A 73 -9.38 -0.79 -26.35
C TRP A 73 -8.74 -0.36 -27.67
N ASP A 74 -9.09 -1.00 -28.79
CA ASP A 74 -8.56 -0.65 -30.11
C ASP A 74 -9.00 0.77 -30.50
N LYS A 75 -10.27 1.12 -30.24
CA LYS A 75 -10.78 2.48 -30.45
C LYS A 75 -10.13 3.50 -29.52
N VAL A 76 -9.89 3.15 -28.26
CA VAL A 76 -9.25 4.04 -27.28
C VAL A 76 -7.79 4.31 -27.63
N LEU A 77 -7.05 3.26 -28.04
CA LEU A 77 -5.64 3.36 -28.38
C LEU A 77 -5.40 4.04 -29.73
N SER A 78 -6.28 3.86 -30.70
CA SER A 78 -6.21 4.54 -32.00
C SER A 78 -6.55 6.04 -31.94
N ALA A 79 -7.22 6.50 -30.89
CA ALA A 79 -7.48 7.93 -30.67
C ALA A 79 -6.23 8.71 -30.20
N LYS A 80 -5.14 8.03 -29.80
CA LYS A 80 -3.91 8.65 -29.29
C LYS A 80 -2.88 9.08 -30.35
N THR A 81 -3.18 8.98 -31.64
CA THR A 81 -2.42 9.69 -32.68
C THR A 81 -2.75 11.19 -32.64
N ILE A 82 -2.20 11.89 -31.64
CA ILE A 82 -1.96 13.32 -31.76
C ILE A 82 -0.94 13.46 -32.89
N LYS A 83 -1.31 14.21 -33.92
CA LYS A 83 -0.45 14.56 -35.04
C LYS A 83 0.82 15.23 -34.49
N ASP A 84 1.96 14.57 -34.61
CA ASP A 84 3.25 15.23 -34.68
C ASP A 84 3.32 15.92 -36.05
N GLU A 85 2.90 17.19 -36.13
CA GLU A 85 3.25 18.14 -37.20
C GLU A 85 3.89 19.38 -36.59
#